data_AF-A0ABD1LBY0-F1
#
_entry.id   AF-A0ABD1LBY0-F1
#
_cell.length_a   1.000
_cell.length_b   1.000
_cell.length_c   1.000
_cell.angle_alpha   90.00
_cell.angle_beta   90.00
_cell.angle_gamma   90.00
#
_symmetry.space_group_name_H-M   'P 1'
#
loop_
_entity.id
_entity.type
_entity.pdbx_description
1 polymer ?
#
loop_
_entity_poly.entity_id
_entity_poly.type
_entity_poly.pdbx_seq_one_letter_code
_entity_poly.pdbx_strand_id
1 'polypeptide(L)'
;MTKKYSELIPGLPNDVGACILSKVPYSHHGRLKATCKAWKAVLSSESFVGSLKKRNHLLCIFPQDPSIASPFLFDPTALAWCPLPPMPCNPNVYGLCNFSALALGSHLYVLGGSLFDTRSFPINRPSPSSAAFRFTLHDFSWHPIAPMLSPRGSFACAALPRAHSILVAGGGSRHTMFAAAGSRIRSVERYDVRADRWLPMDPLPGFRAGCVGFLARRGTEFWVVGGYGESRTISGVFPVDEYYRDAVAVGVDGGAWRELGDMWGHGQRVRVGKIVVIDDDDDDSACPRLFMLDGNEILRSRTVIKGLVK
;
A
#
# COMPACT_ATOMS: atom_id res chain seq x y z
N MET A 1 13.38 50.15 1.82
CA MET A 1 14.10 48.98 1.28
C MET A 1 13.11 47.85 1.08
N THR A 2 12.67 47.65 -0.16
CA THR A 2 11.82 46.52 -0.54
C THR A 2 12.63 45.23 -0.42
N LYS A 3 12.09 44.21 0.27
CA LYS A 3 12.68 42.86 0.27
C LYS A 3 12.83 42.42 -1.19
N LYS A 4 14.07 42.36 -1.70
CA LYS A 4 14.36 41.74 -3.00
C LYS A 4 13.98 40.27 -2.86
N TYR A 5 12.82 39.89 -3.37
CA TYR A 5 12.51 38.48 -3.55
C TYR A 5 13.58 37.90 -4.47
N SER A 6 14.28 36.86 -4.03
CA SER A 6 15.28 36.20 -4.87
C SER A 6 14.59 35.64 -6.10
N GLU A 7 14.95 36.14 -7.28
CA GLU A 7 14.48 35.60 -8.56
C GLU A 7 14.93 34.14 -8.70
N LEU A 8 14.01 33.26 -9.10
CA LEU A 8 14.33 31.84 -9.32
C LEU A 8 15.17 31.65 -10.57
N ILE A 9 14.77 32.30 -11.66
CA ILE A 9 15.50 32.30 -12.93
C ILE A 9 15.68 33.78 -13.31
N PRO A 10 16.91 34.27 -13.47
CA PRO A 10 17.16 35.67 -13.80
C PRO A 10 16.35 36.11 -15.03
N GLY A 11 15.64 37.23 -14.92
CA GLY A 11 14.84 37.78 -16.01
C GLY A 11 13.47 37.11 -16.23
N LEU A 12 13.06 36.15 -15.39
CA LEU A 12 11.72 35.56 -15.43
C LEU A 12 10.94 35.84 -14.14
N PRO A 13 9.61 36.05 -14.23
CA PRO A 13 8.73 35.98 -13.08
C PRO A 13 8.84 34.63 -12.33
N ASN A 14 8.74 34.66 -11.00
CA ASN A 14 8.95 33.47 -10.16
C ASN A 14 7.92 32.35 -10.41
N ASP A 15 6.70 32.69 -10.77
CA ASP A 15 5.65 31.74 -11.17
C ASP A 15 6.01 31.00 -12.47
N VAL A 16 6.54 31.72 -13.47
CA VAL A 16 7.06 31.14 -14.71
C VAL A 16 8.27 30.26 -14.41
N GLY A 17 9.20 30.74 -13.58
CA GLY A 17 10.38 29.97 -13.15
C GLY A 17 10.00 28.67 -12.43
N ALA A 18 9.02 28.72 -11.51
CA ALA A 18 8.49 27.53 -10.85
C ALA A 18 7.79 26.59 -11.84
N CYS A 19 7.05 27.12 -12.82
CA CYS A 19 6.44 26.30 -13.86
C CYS A 19 7.49 25.55 -14.69
N ILE A 20 8.58 26.21 -15.08
CA ILE A 20 9.71 25.59 -15.80
C ILE A 20 10.34 24.48 -14.95
N LEU A 21 10.65 24.76 -13.68
CA LEU A 21 11.22 23.75 -12.77
C LEU A 21 10.28 22.55 -12.59
N SER A 22 8.96 22.75 -12.60
CA SER A 22 7.96 21.67 -12.50
C SER A 22 7.92 20.75 -13.71
N LYS A 23 8.46 21.18 -14.86
CA LYS A 23 8.53 20.38 -16.09
C LYS A 23 9.75 19.49 -16.14
N VAL A 24 10.73 19.70 -15.26
CA VAL A 24 11.90 18.83 -15.18
C VAL A 24 11.46 17.50 -14.52
N PRO A 25 11.83 16.34 -15.07
CA PRO A 25 11.53 15.05 -14.47
C PRO A 25 12.01 14.97 -13.02
N TYR A 26 11.23 14.32 -12.17
CA TYR A 26 11.52 14.25 -10.73
C TYR A 26 12.89 13.61 -10.44
N SER A 27 13.36 12.72 -11.32
CA SER A 27 14.71 12.11 -11.27
C SER A 27 15.86 13.12 -11.22
N HIS A 28 15.67 14.35 -11.70
CA HIS A 28 16.68 15.41 -11.69
C HIS A 28 16.50 16.42 -10.55
N HIS A 29 15.40 16.36 -9.78
CA HIS A 29 15.10 17.35 -8.74
C HIS A 29 16.14 17.36 -7.63
N GLY A 30 16.73 16.20 -7.30
CA GLY A 30 17.85 16.14 -6.35
C GLY A 30 19.05 16.99 -6.77
N ARG A 31 19.41 16.94 -8.06
CA ARG A 31 20.49 17.77 -8.63
C ARG A 31 20.11 19.25 -8.66
N LEU A 32 18.87 19.57 -9.01
CA LEU A 32 18.37 20.95 -9.01
C LEU A 32 18.33 21.55 -7.59
N LYS A 33 17.94 20.78 -6.56
CA LYS A 33 17.95 21.23 -5.17
C LYS A 33 19.35 21.59 -4.67
N ALA A 34 20.40 21.04 -5.27
CA ALA A 34 21.79 21.30 -4.89
C ALA A 34 22.38 22.57 -5.51
N THR A 35 21.72 23.20 -6.50
CA THR A 35 22.30 24.35 -7.22
C THR A 35 22.24 25.65 -6.42
N CYS A 36 21.10 25.97 -5.81
CA CYS A 36 20.94 27.17 -5.00
C CYS A 36 19.82 27.05 -3.94
N LYS A 37 19.86 27.91 -2.92
CA LYS A 37 18.86 27.91 -1.83
C LYS A 37 17.43 28.20 -2.31
N ALA A 38 17.28 29.04 -3.34
CA ALA A 38 15.97 29.39 -3.88
C ALA A 38 15.31 28.19 -4.58
N TRP A 39 16.06 27.45 -5.41
CA TRP A 39 15.54 26.23 -6.05
C TRP A 39 15.27 25.14 -5.04
N LYS A 40 16.15 24.96 -4.04
CA LYS A 40 15.89 24.05 -2.92
C LYS A 40 14.57 24.37 -2.24
N ALA A 41 14.33 25.64 -1.88
CA ALA A 41 13.11 26.06 -1.20
C ALA A 41 11.85 25.78 -2.02
N VAL A 42 11.87 26.06 -3.33
CA VAL A 42 10.70 25.82 -4.20
C VAL A 42 10.46 24.33 -4.44
N LEU A 43 11.50 23.57 -4.78
CA LEU A 43 11.40 22.13 -5.07
C LEU A 43 11.10 21.29 -3.81
N SER A 44 11.35 21.82 -2.62
CA SER A 44 10.98 21.22 -1.33
C SER A 44 9.65 21.77 -0.78
N SER A 45 8.94 22.61 -1.52
CA SER A 45 7.61 23.06 -1.11
C SER A 45 6.55 21.99 -1.36
N GLU A 46 5.65 21.77 -0.40
CA GLU A 46 4.49 20.89 -0.58
C GLU A 46 3.58 21.33 -1.74
N SER A 47 3.43 22.64 -1.95
CA SER A 47 2.63 23.19 -3.05
C SER A 47 3.19 22.80 -4.42
N PHE A 48 4.52 22.74 -4.53
CA PHE A 48 5.21 22.36 -5.75
C PHE A 48 5.06 20.86 -6.03
N VAL A 49 5.25 20.01 -5.00
CA VAL A 49 5.03 18.56 -5.10
C VAL A 49 3.57 18.26 -5.45
N GLY A 50 2.62 19.02 -4.90
CA GLY A 50 1.20 18.94 -5.26
C GLY A 50 0.92 19.22 -6.74
N SER A 51 1.66 20.16 -7.35
CA SER A 51 1.52 20.48 -8.78
C SER A 51 2.05 19.37 -9.70
N LEU A 52 3.02 18.55 -9.26
CA LEU A 52 3.52 17.42 -10.05
C LEU A 52 2.46 16.32 -10.20
N LYS A 53 1.65 16.07 -9.16
CA LYS A 53 0.60 15.03 -9.17
C LYS A 53 -0.46 15.24 -10.25
N LYS A 54 -0.78 16.50 -10.57
CA LYS A 54 -1.80 16.82 -11.57
C LYS A 54 -1.35 16.50 -13.01
N ARG A 55 -0.08 16.17 -13.21
CA ARG A 55 0.52 16.06 -14.54
C ARG A 55 1.16 14.70 -14.81
N ASN A 56 1.75 14.06 -13.80
CA ASN A 56 2.48 12.79 -13.99
C ASN A 56 2.02 11.73 -12.98
N HIS A 57 1.60 10.56 -13.47
CA HIS A 57 1.39 9.37 -12.65
C HIS A 57 2.75 8.69 -12.42
N LEU A 58 3.35 8.90 -11.24
CA LEU A 58 4.62 8.26 -10.89
C LEU A 58 4.37 6.86 -10.32
N LEU A 59 5.18 5.91 -10.75
CA LEU A 59 5.13 4.51 -10.32
C LEU A 59 6.26 4.27 -9.32
N CYS A 60 5.94 3.76 -8.12
CA CYS A 60 6.96 3.34 -7.16
C CYS A 60 7.03 1.81 -7.12
N ILE A 61 8.20 1.27 -7.44
CA ILE A 61 8.46 -0.16 -7.51
C ILE A 61 9.35 -0.53 -6.33
N PHE A 62 8.85 -1.44 -5.51
CA PHE A 62 9.59 -1.95 -4.36
C PHE A 62 10.22 -3.30 -4.68
N PRO A 63 11.50 -3.52 -4.30
CA PRO A 63 12.05 -4.86 -4.25
C PRO A 63 11.34 -5.70 -3.18
N GLN A 64 11.60 -6.99 -3.17
CA GLN A 64 11.02 -7.88 -2.16
C GLN A 64 11.36 -7.44 -0.73
N ASP A 65 12.59 -6.99 -0.50
CA ASP A 65 13.04 -6.43 0.77
C ASP A 65 13.61 -5.01 0.55
N PRO A 66 12.82 -3.95 0.83
CA PRO A 66 13.23 -2.56 0.62
C PRO A 66 14.18 -2.02 1.70
N SER A 67 14.53 -2.82 2.71
CA SER A 67 15.52 -2.44 3.73
C SER A 67 16.96 -2.74 3.29
N ILE A 68 17.14 -3.68 2.35
CA ILE A 68 18.44 -4.07 1.80
C ILE A 68 18.67 -3.56 0.37
N ALA A 69 17.60 -3.29 -0.37
CA ALA A 69 17.66 -2.79 -1.73
C ALA A 69 16.78 -1.55 -1.90
N SER A 70 17.26 -0.58 -2.67
CA SER A 70 16.51 0.65 -2.94
C SER A 70 15.23 0.37 -3.73
N PRO A 71 14.09 0.93 -3.31
CA PRO A 71 12.94 1.11 -4.18
C PRO A 71 13.27 2.08 -5.33
N PHE A 72 12.48 2.02 -6.40
CA PHE A 72 12.66 2.90 -7.56
C PHE A 72 11.36 3.63 -7.88
N LEU A 73 11.48 4.93 -8.14
CA LEU A 73 10.43 5.75 -8.73
C LEU A 73 10.63 5.79 -10.25
N PHE A 74 9.57 5.54 -11.00
CA PHE A 74 9.54 5.58 -12.45
C PHE A 74 8.53 6.63 -12.91
N ASP A 75 8.99 7.56 -13.74
CA ASP A 75 8.15 8.51 -14.45
C ASP A 75 7.88 7.95 -15.86
N PRO A 76 6.65 7.46 -16.15
CA PRO A 76 6.32 6.90 -17.45
C PRO A 76 6.25 7.96 -18.56
N THR A 77 6.06 9.24 -18.23
CA THR A 77 6.01 10.32 -19.23
C THR A 77 7.42 10.67 -19.68
N ALA A 78 8.35 10.77 -18.74
CA ALA A 78 9.75 11.08 -19.01
C ALA A 78 10.61 9.84 -19.31
N LEU A 79 10.05 8.63 -19.16
CA LEU A 79 10.76 7.35 -19.20
C LEU A 79 12.00 7.34 -18.31
N ALA A 80 11.89 7.95 -17.14
CA ALA A 80 13.02 8.23 -16.26
C ALA A 80 12.90 7.46 -14.94
N TRP A 81 14.02 6.88 -14.50
CA TRP A 81 14.15 6.18 -13.24
C TRP A 81 14.82 7.06 -12.19
N CYS A 82 14.38 6.94 -10.94
CA CYS A 82 14.97 7.61 -9.80
C CYS A 82 15.03 6.62 -8.61
N PRO A 83 16.23 6.19 -8.17
CA PRO A 83 16.35 5.35 -6.99
C PRO A 83 15.91 6.15 -5.75
N LEU A 84 15.06 5.55 -4.93
CA LEU A 84 14.74 6.06 -3.60
C LEU A 84 15.81 5.61 -2.60
N PRO A 85 16.03 6.34 -1.50
CA PRO A 85 16.86 5.83 -0.41
C PRO A 85 16.27 4.50 0.09
N PRO A 86 17.13 3.55 0.52
CA PRO A 86 16.64 2.34 1.18
C PRO A 86 15.86 2.70 2.43
N MET A 87 14.91 1.83 2.80
CA MET A 87 14.18 2.01 4.05
C MET A 87 15.12 1.84 5.25
N PRO A 88 14.81 2.47 6.40
CA PRO A 88 15.55 2.23 7.64
C PRO A 88 15.63 0.73 7.95
N CYS A 89 16.86 0.21 8.09
CA CYS A 89 17.11 -1.19 8.38
C CYS A 89 17.27 -1.42 9.88
N ASN A 90 16.91 -2.63 10.34
CA ASN A 90 17.24 -3.10 11.69
C ASN A 90 18.16 -4.31 11.55
N PRO A 91 19.38 -4.29 12.13
CA PRO A 91 20.39 -5.33 11.92
C PRO A 91 20.00 -6.70 12.50
N ASN A 92 18.98 -6.75 13.36
CA ASN A 92 18.51 -7.98 14.00
C ASN A 92 17.39 -8.67 13.22
N VAL A 93 16.92 -8.08 12.13
CA VAL A 93 15.84 -8.66 11.31
C VAL A 93 16.26 -8.77 9.86
N TYR A 94 15.70 -9.76 9.17
CA TYR A 94 16.01 -10.02 7.76
C TYR A 94 14.79 -10.59 7.02
N GLY A 95 14.86 -10.55 5.69
CA GLY A 95 13.88 -11.19 4.81
C GLY A 95 12.51 -10.53 4.88
N LEU A 96 12.47 -9.19 5.00
CA LEU A 96 11.21 -8.47 4.98
C LEU A 96 10.51 -8.74 3.65
N CYS A 97 9.26 -9.16 3.71
CA CYS A 97 8.41 -9.39 2.55
C CYS A 97 6.94 -9.19 2.93
N ASN A 98 6.02 -9.29 1.97
CA ASN A 98 4.58 -9.23 2.23
C ASN A 98 4.11 -7.98 2.99
N PHE A 99 4.84 -6.87 2.90
CA PHE A 99 4.40 -5.57 3.36
C PHE A 99 3.34 -5.00 2.40
N SER A 100 2.63 -3.97 2.83
CA SER A 100 1.79 -3.17 1.93
C SER A 100 2.47 -1.84 1.63
N ALA A 101 2.45 -1.43 0.36
CA ALA A 101 2.91 -0.11 -0.07
C ALA A 101 1.78 0.61 -0.79
N LEU A 102 1.55 1.88 -0.42
CA LEU A 102 0.49 2.69 -1.01
C LEU A 102 0.85 4.18 -1.02
N ALA A 103 0.18 4.92 -1.90
CA ALA A 103 0.24 6.38 -1.91
C ALA A 103 -0.99 6.97 -1.22
N LEU A 104 -0.77 7.99 -0.39
CA LEU A 104 -1.84 8.80 0.17
C LEU A 104 -1.36 10.25 0.27
N GLY A 105 -2.06 11.17 -0.37
CA GLY A 105 -1.58 12.54 -0.49
C GLY A 105 -0.24 12.58 -1.23
N SER A 106 0.75 13.30 -0.69
CA SER A 106 2.10 13.50 -1.27
C SER A 106 3.14 12.51 -0.75
N HIS A 107 2.68 11.46 -0.07
CA HIS A 107 3.55 10.54 0.64
C HIS A 107 3.30 9.11 0.17
N LEU A 108 4.38 8.32 0.22
CA LEU A 108 4.29 6.87 0.11
C LEU A 108 4.35 6.29 1.51
N TYR A 109 3.58 5.24 1.74
CA TYR A 109 3.54 4.51 3.00
C TYR A 109 3.98 3.09 2.74
N VAL A 110 4.84 2.57 3.61
CA VAL A 110 5.19 1.15 3.67
C VAL A 110 4.84 0.63 5.05
N LEU A 111 4.00 -0.40 5.07
CA LEU A 111 3.33 -0.87 6.27
C LEU A 111 3.60 -2.36 6.49
N GLY A 112 4.07 -2.69 7.69
CA GLY A 112 4.21 -4.05 8.18
C GLY A 112 5.11 -4.93 7.33
N GLY A 113 4.70 -6.19 7.19
CA GLY A 113 5.41 -7.25 6.50
C GLY A 113 5.65 -8.47 7.39
N SER A 114 6.19 -9.51 6.78
CA SER A 114 6.73 -10.70 7.43
C SER A 114 8.24 -10.64 7.36
N LEU A 115 8.90 -10.91 8.48
CA LEU A 115 10.35 -10.89 8.62
C LEU A 115 10.80 -12.02 9.56
N PHE A 116 12.10 -12.18 9.72
CA PHE A 116 12.71 -13.11 10.67
C PHE A 116 13.56 -12.32 11.66
N ASP A 117 13.57 -12.72 12.93
CA ASP A 117 14.43 -12.13 13.97
C ASP A 117 15.60 -13.09 14.24
N THR A 118 16.82 -12.60 14.06
CA THR A 118 18.06 -13.38 14.26
C THR A 118 18.27 -13.81 15.72
N ARG A 119 17.54 -13.20 16.65
CA ARG A 119 17.60 -13.47 18.09
C ARG A 119 16.49 -14.41 18.56
N SER A 120 15.58 -14.81 17.67
CA SER A 120 14.48 -15.70 18.00
C SER A 120 14.90 -17.18 17.98
N PHE A 121 14.34 -17.98 18.90
CA PHE A 121 14.45 -19.43 18.89
C PHE A 121 13.05 -20.07 18.83
N PRO A 122 12.79 -21.04 17.94
CA PRO A 122 13.69 -21.51 16.89
C PRO A 122 13.95 -20.44 15.83
N ILE A 123 15.16 -20.45 15.28
CA ILE A 123 15.54 -19.56 14.17
C ILE A 123 14.65 -19.84 12.95
N ASN A 124 14.45 -18.85 12.08
CA ASN A 124 13.59 -18.92 10.90
C ASN A 124 12.08 -19.07 11.20
N ARG A 125 11.62 -18.73 12.41
CA ARG A 125 10.17 -18.55 12.64
C ARG A 125 9.72 -17.19 12.07
N PRO A 126 8.75 -17.15 11.13
CA PRO A 126 8.32 -15.89 10.53
C PRO A 126 7.56 -15.06 11.57
N SER A 127 7.99 -13.82 11.74
CA SER A 127 7.38 -12.85 12.64
C SER A 127 6.71 -11.73 11.84
N PRO A 128 5.48 -11.33 12.21
CA PRO A 128 4.84 -10.16 11.61
C PRO A 128 5.43 -8.86 12.16
N SER A 129 5.45 -7.81 11.35
CA SER A 129 5.92 -6.47 11.75
C SER A 129 4.77 -5.49 11.89
N SER A 130 4.81 -4.64 12.93
CA SER A 130 3.93 -3.48 13.08
C SER A 130 4.57 -2.19 12.56
N ALA A 131 5.85 -2.24 12.13
CA ALA A 131 6.58 -1.07 11.69
C ALA A 131 5.89 -0.41 10.48
N ALA A 132 5.85 0.91 10.49
CA ALA A 132 5.23 1.70 9.45
C ALA A 132 6.12 2.91 9.15
N PHE A 133 6.29 3.19 7.86
CA PHE A 133 7.16 4.26 7.39
C PHE A 133 6.44 5.10 6.35
N ARG A 134 6.70 6.40 6.40
CA ARG A 134 6.23 7.39 5.43
C ARG A 134 7.42 7.97 4.69
N PHE A 135 7.43 7.82 3.37
CA PHE A 135 8.36 8.53 2.50
C PHE A 135 7.77 9.86 2.06
N THR A 136 8.60 10.89 2.08
CA THR A 136 8.21 12.23 1.70
C THR A 136 9.03 12.72 0.51
N LEU A 137 8.35 13.16 -0.55
CA LEU A 137 9.00 13.59 -1.80
C LEU A 137 9.73 14.96 -1.67
N HIS A 138 9.42 15.76 -0.66
CA HIS A 138 9.98 17.11 -0.57
C HIS A 138 11.39 17.13 0.05
N ASP A 139 11.66 16.27 1.01
CA ASP A 139 12.95 16.06 1.69
C ASP A 139 13.67 14.78 1.22
N PHE A 140 12.96 13.90 0.50
CA PHE A 140 13.50 12.67 -0.09
C PHE A 140 13.98 11.70 0.98
N SER A 141 13.24 11.59 2.10
CA SER A 141 13.59 10.71 3.23
C SER A 141 12.40 9.89 3.73
N TRP A 142 12.75 8.73 4.31
CA TRP A 142 11.84 7.88 5.06
C TRP A 142 11.75 8.34 6.51
N HIS A 143 10.53 8.42 7.02
CA HIS A 143 10.25 8.74 8.42
C HIS A 143 9.47 7.58 9.05
N PRO A 144 9.86 7.13 10.25
CA PRO A 144 8.98 6.26 11.03
C PRO A 144 7.70 7.03 11.37
N ILE A 145 6.58 6.31 11.34
CA ILE A 145 5.29 6.78 11.86
C ILE A 145 4.84 5.82 12.96
N ALA A 146 3.72 6.12 13.63
CA ALA A 146 3.20 5.25 14.67
C ALA A 146 3.07 3.80 14.18
N PRO A 147 3.56 2.82 14.96
CA PRO A 147 3.44 1.41 14.60
C PRO A 147 1.98 0.96 14.70
N MET A 148 1.59 0.00 13.85
CA MET A 148 0.27 -0.65 13.94
C MET A 148 0.07 -1.29 15.31
N LEU A 149 -1.18 -1.36 15.78
CA LEU A 149 -1.52 -1.98 17.06
C LEU A 149 -1.25 -3.48 17.02
N SER A 150 -1.58 -4.11 15.88
CA SER A 150 -1.32 -5.51 15.59
C SER A 150 -0.27 -5.63 14.49
N PRO A 151 0.88 -6.30 14.75
CA PRO A 151 1.83 -6.62 13.71
C PRO A 151 1.21 -7.50 12.61
N ARG A 152 1.51 -7.21 11.34
CA ARG A 152 0.90 -7.91 10.19
C ARG A 152 1.76 -7.85 8.94
N GLY A 153 1.71 -8.92 8.15
CA GLY A 153 2.10 -9.03 6.75
C GLY A 153 1.01 -9.77 5.96
N SER A 154 1.02 -9.67 4.63
CA SER A 154 -0.01 -10.25 3.75
C SER A 154 -1.44 -9.83 4.15
N PHE A 155 -1.67 -8.55 4.40
CA PHE A 155 -2.97 -8.01 4.84
C PHE A 155 -3.64 -7.19 3.74
N ALA A 156 -4.95 -7.04 3.85
CA ALA A 156 -5.72 -6.11 3.03
C ALA A 156 -5.42 -4.68 3.45
N CYS A 157 -5.22 -3.77 2.49
CA CYS A 157 -4.88 -2.38 2.75
C CYS A 157 -5.55 -1.46 1.73
N ALA A 158 -6.10 -0.32 2.18
CA ALA A 158 -6.66 0.69 1.28
C ALA A 158 -6.43 2.12 1.81
N ALA A 159 -6.12 3.04 0.91
CA ALA A 159 -6.05 4.47 1.21
C ALA A 159 -7.46 5.06 1.23
N LEU A 160 -7.74 6.01 2.12
CA LEU A 160 -8.94 6.85 2.13
C LEU A 160 -8.54 8.30 1.89
N PRO A 161 -8.46 8.74 0.63
CA PRO A 161 -8.03 10.09 0.30
C PRO A 161 -8.86 11.18 0.98
N ARG A 162 -10.19 11.05 0.99
CA ARG A 162 -11.11 12.05 1.55
C ARG A 162 -10.93 12.25 3.06
N ALA A 163 -10.67 11.16 3.78
CA ALA A 163 -10.52 11.19 5.22
C ALA A 163 -9.06 11.28 5.68
N HIS A 164 -8.10 11.32 4.75
CA HIS A 164 -6.67 11.26 5.02
C HIS A 164 -6.31 10.13 6.00
N SER A 165 -6.80 8.92 5.71
CA SER A 165 -6.57 7.75 6.56
C SER A 165 -6.24 6.51 5.73
N ILE A 166 -5.72 5.47 6.38
CA ILE A 166 -5.41 4.17 5.76
C ILE A 166 -6.13 3.08 6.55
N LEU A 167 -6.80 2.16 5.86
CA LEU A 167 -7.39 0.96 6.47
C LEU A 167 -6.49 -0.24 6.23
N VAL A 168 -6.33 -1.06 7.26
CA VAL A 168 -5.67 -2.37 7.19
C VAL A 168 -6.54 -3.42 7.85
N ALA A 169 -6.60 -4.62 7.26
CA ALA A 169 -7.41 -5.72 7.78
C ALA A 169 -6.73 -7.08 7.62
N GLY A 170 -6.78 -7.88 8.68
CA GLY A 170 -6.21 -9.22 8.70
C GLY A 170 -4.68 -9.24 8.54
N GLY A 171 -4.18 -10.31 7.94
CA GLY A 171 -2.76 -10.60 7.77
C GLY A 171 -2.19 -11.49 8.86
N GLY A 172 -0.88 -11.41 9.03
CA GLY A 172 -0.11 -12.12 10.04
C GLY A 172 1.31 -12.36 9.55
N SER A 173 1.82 -13.57 9.69
CA SER A 173 3.15 -13.92 9.18
C SER A 173 3.11 -15.21 8.39
N ARG A 174 4.03 -15.37 7.43
CA ARG A 174 4.11 -16.58 6.64
C ARG A 174 5.54 -16.99 6.39
N HIS A 175 5.82 -18.28 6.52
CA HIS A 175 7.09 -18.85 6.10
C HIS A 175 7.08 -19.06 4.57
N THR A 176 8.20 -18.83 3.90
CA THR A 176 8.33 -18.97 2.44
C THR A 176 8.15 -20.42 1.97
N MET A 177 8.76 -21.38 2.66
CA MET A 177 8.61 -22.83 2.38
C MET A 177 7.41 -23.49 3.09
N PHE A 178 7.18 -23.20 4.37
CA PHE A 178 6.13 -23.83 5.16
C PHE A 178 4.89 -22.95 5.25
N ALA A 179 4.06 -22.97 4.22
CA ALA A 179 2.94 -22.04 4.04
C ALA A 179 1.95 -21.99 5.23
N ALA A 180 1.78 -23.10 5.95
CA ALA A 180 0.93 -23.18 7.14
C ALA A 180 1.58 -22.57 8.39
N ALA A 181 2.92 -22.49 8.43
CA ALA A 181 3.67 -21.92 9.53
C ALA A 181 3.60 -20.39 9.52
N GLY A 182 3.17 -19.83 10.65
CA GLY A 182 3.02 -18.40 10.85
C GLY A 182 1.78 -18.05 11.65
N SER A 183 1.49 -16.76 11.72
CA SER A 183 0.34 -16.22 12.44
C SER A 183 -0.73 -15.73 11.47
N ARG A 184 -1.98 -15.69 11.96
CA ARG A 184 -3.12 -15.12 11.25
C ARG A 184 -3.91 -14.29 12.23
N ILE A 185 -4.36 -13.11 11.82
CA ILE A 185 -5.17 -12.21 12.63
C ILE A 185 -6.43 -11.84 11.87
N ARG A 186 -7.42 -11.36 12.63
CA ARG A 186 -8.67 -10.80 12.09
C ARG A 186 -8.82 -9.32 12.45
N SER A 187 -7.82 -8.70 13.08
CA SER A 187 -7.91 -7.31 13.52
C SER A 187 -7.93 -6.35 12.33
N VAL A 188 -8.67 -5.27 12.51
CA VAL A 188 -8.86 -4.19 11.55
C VAL A 188 -8.48 -2.90 12.22
N GLU A 189 -7.70 -2.07 11.54
CA GLU A 189 -7.19 -0.83 12.10
C GLU A 189 -7.25 0.28 11.06
N ARG A 190 -7.45 1.50 11.54
CA ARG A 190 -7.45 2.73 10.74
C ARG A 190 -6.33 3.63 11.22
N TYR A 191 -5.42 3.99 10.33
CA TYR A 191 -4.41 5.01 10.59
C TYR A 191 -4.97 6.40 10.31
N ASP A 192 -4.98 7.25 11.32
CA ASP A 192 -5.23 8.69 11.17
C ASP A 192 -3.91 9.40 10.87
N VAL A 193 -3.76 9.91 9.65
CA VAL A 193 -2.52 10.57 9.21
C VAL A 193 -2.25 11.86 9.97
N ARG A 194 -3.31 12.58 10.40
CA ARG A 194 -3.16 13.86 11.09
C ARG A 194 -2.74 13.65 12.54
N ALA A 195 -3.31 12.65 13.18
CA ALA A 195 -3.02 12.32 14.57
C ALA A 195 -1.82 11.38 14.75
N ASP A 196 -1.24 10.86 13.66
CA ASP A 196 -0.17 9.86 13.65
C ASP A 196 -0.45 8.72 14.63
N ARG A 197 -1.62 8.07 14.46
CA ARG A 197 -2.05 6.98 15.35
C ARG A 197 -2.94 5.98 14.63
N TRP A 198 -2.87 4.74 15.08
CA TRP A 198 -3.76 3.66 14.67
C TRP A 198 -4.93 3.56 15.64
N LEU A 199 -6.13 3.40 15.09
CA LEU A 199 -7.38 3.21 15.83
C LEU A 199 -7.94 1.82 15.50
N PRO A 200 -8.38 1.04 16.50
CA PRO A 200 -8.99 -0.26 16.25
C PRO A 200 -10.37 -0.10 15.61
N MET A 201 -10.77 -1.08 14.83
CA MET A 201 -12.12 -1.21 14.25
C MET A 201 -12.67 -2.61 14.49
N ASP A 202 -13.95 -2.81 14.17
CA ASP A 202 -14.60 -4.11 14.25
C ASP A 202 -13.81 -5.17 13.45
N PRO A 203 -13.44 -6.29 14.07
CA PRO A 203 -12.60 -7.30 13.44
C PRO A 203 -13.33 -8.00 12.28
N LEU A 204 -12.55 -8.55 11.34
CA LEU A 204 -13.08 -9.41 10.29
C LEU A 204 -13.86 -10.60 10.89
N PRO A 205 -14.87 -11.14 10.19
CA PRO A 205 -15.65 -12.29 10.66
C PRO A 205 -14.81 -13.54 10.99
N GLY A 206 -13.67 -13.70 10.30
CA GLY A 206 -12.73 -14.79 10.52
C GLY A 206 -11.29 -14.35 10.30
N PHE A 207 -10.34 -15.23 10.65
CA PHE A 207 -8.93 -15.04 10.32
C PHE A 207 -8.74 -14.95 8.82
N ARG A 208 -7.99 -13.96 8.34
CA ARG A 208 -7.75 -13.81 6.90
C ARG A 208 -6.38 -13.20 6.64
N ALA A 209 -5.52 -13.90 5.93
CA ALA A 209 -4.21 -13.43 5.45
C ALA A 209 -4.09 -13.69 3.94
N GLY A 210 -3.13 -13.05 3.27
CA GLY A 210 -3.01 -13.08 1.80
C GLY A 210 -4.19 -12.46 1.06
N CYS A 211 -4.99 -11.63 1.73
CA CYS A 211 -6.16 -10.98 1.15
C CYS A 211 -5.81 -9.62 0.54
N VAL A 212 -6.69 -9.13 -0.32
CA VAL A 212 -6.57 -7.81 -0.96
C VAL A 212 -7.68 -6.89 -0.45
N GLY A 213 -7.30 -5.66 -0.12
CA GLY A 213 -8.21 -4.61 0.34
C GLY A 213 -8.35 -3.52 -0.71
N PHE A 214 -9.54 -2.98 -0.88
CA PHE A 214 -9.78 -1.82 -1.73
C PHE A 214 -11.05 -1.08 -1.32
N LEU A 215 -11.20 0.15 -1.80
CA LEU A 215 -12.42 0.91 -1.63
C LEU A 215 -13.42 0.61 -2.75
N ALA A 216 -14.68 0.46 -2.38
CA ALA A 216 -15.79 0.27 -3.29
C ALA A 216 -16.93 1.24 -2.96
N ARG A 217 -17.98 1.21 -3.77
CA ARG A 217 -19.16 2.09 -3.69
C ARG A 217 -18.76 3.56 -3.57
N ARG A 218 -17.98 4.04 -4.53
CA ARG A 218 -17.47 5.44 -4.58
C ARG A 218 -16.71 5.85 -3.31
N GLY A 219 -16.02 4.90 -2.68
CA GLY A 219 -15.20 5.12 -1.49
C GLY A 219 -15.96 5.13 -0.16
N THR A 220 -17.19 4.61 -0.13
CA THR A 220 -17.99 4.50 1.10
C THR A 220 -17.82 3.16 1.81
N GLU A 221 -17.30 2.15 1.12
CA GLU A 221 -17.10 0.81 1.67
C GLU A 221 -15.67 0.34 1.48
N PHE A 222 -15.16 -0.36 2.48
CA PHE A 222 -13.89 -1.06 2.42
C PHE A 222 -14.15 -2.56 2.27
N TRP A 223 -13.63 -3.12 1.18
CA TRP A 223 -13.84 -4.51 0.82
C TRP A 223 -12.54 -5.29 0.97
N VAL A 224 -12.67 -6.51 1.48
CA VAL A 224 -11.57 -7.45 1.68
C VAL A 224 -11.91 -8.74 0.93
N VAL A 225 -11.06 -9.11 -0.02
CA VAL A 225 -11.33 -10.20 -0.95
C VAL A 225 -10.27 -11.28 -0.85
N GLY A 226 -10.75 -12.52 -0.84
CA GLY A 226 -9.93 -13.73 -0.91
C GLY A 226 -8.95 -13.89 0.26
N GLY A 227 -7.80 -14.46 -0.02
CA GLY A 227 -6.83 -14.83 1.00
C GLY A 227 -7.13 -16.21 1.59
N TYR A 228 -6.68 -16.44 2.80
CA TYR A 228 -6.78 -17.71 3.50
C TYR A 228 -6.92 -17.52 5.01
N GLY A 229 -7.62 -18.43 5.65
CA GLY A 229 -7.88 -18.38 7.09
C GLY A 229 -7.31 -19.58 7.81
N GLU A 230 -8.14 -20.29 8.56
CA GLU A 230 -7.71 -21.42 9.38
C GLU A 230 -7.04 -22.52 8.55
N SER A 231 -6.18 -23.28 9.22
CA SER A 231 -5.52 -24.44 8.62
C SER A 231 -6.23 -25.70 9.07
N ARG A 232 -6.54 -26.59 8.13
CA ARG A 232 -7.01 -27.95 8.42
C ARG A 232 -5.89 -28.95 8.17
N THR A 233 -5.92 -30.08 8.87
CA THR A 233 -4.94 -31.15 8.66
C THR A 233 -5.50 -32.18 7.69
N ILE A 234 -4.82 -32.39 6.56
CA ILE A 234 -5.13 -33.48 5.63
C ILE A 234 -4.39 -34.74 6.10
N SER A 235 -5.15 -35.84 6.23
CA SER A 235 -4.65 -37.14 6.65
C SER A 235 -3.91 -37.14 8.01
N GLY A 236 -4.21 -36.18 8.89
CA GLY A 236 -3.58 -36.06 10.21
C GLY A 236 -2.12 -35.57 10.20
N VAL A 237 -1.54 -35.30 9.02
CA VAL A 237 -0.10 -35.01 8.87
C VAL A 237 0.17 -33.65 8.22
N PHE A 238 -0.60 -33.26 7.19
CA PHE A 238 -0.27 -32.10 6.37
C PHE A 238 -1.21 -30.92 6.64
N PRO A 239 -0.73 -29.83 7.27
CA PRO A 239 -1.54 -28.65 7.45
C PRO A 239 -1.74 -27.94 6.10
N VAL A 240 -2.99 -27.64 5.77
CA VAL A 240 -3.39 -26.95 4.55
C VAL A 240 -4.29 -25.78 4.91
N ASP A 241 -3.92 -24.59 4.44
CA ASP A 241 -4.71 -23.38 4.58
C ASP A 241 -6.06 -23.52 3.86
N GLU A 242 -7.14 -23.10 4.52
CA GLU A 242 -8.41 -22.87 3.86
C GLU A 242 -8.36 -21.55 3.10
N TYR A 243 -8.47 -21.62 1.77
CA TYR A 243 -8.47 -20.45 0.91
C TYR A 243 -9.89 -19.96 0.66
N TYR A 244 -10.06 -18.66 0.75
CA TYR A 244 -11.33 -18.01 0.53
C TYR A 244 -11.42 -17.45 -0.88
N ARG A 245 -12.59 -17.61 -1.50
CA ARG A 245 -12.97 -17.00 -2.78
C ARG A 245 -13.96 -15.86 -2.59
N ASP A 246 -14.41 -15.67 -1.37
CA ASP A 246 -15.42 -14.70 -1.00
C ASP A 246 -14.86 -13.28 -0.87
N ALA A 247 -15.79 -12.34 -0.71
CA ALA A 247 -15.52 -10.99 -0.28
C ALA A 247 -16.35 -10.64 0.95
N VAL A 248 -15.76 -9.85 1.84
CA VAL A 248 -16.45 -9.21 2.96
C VAL A 248 -16.28 -7.70 2.87
N ALA A 249 -17.29 -6.95 3.32
CA ALA A 249 -17.30 -5.50 3.22
C ALA A 249 -17.78 -4.84 4.50
N VAL A 250 -17.23 -3.66 4.80
CA VAL A 250 -17.65 -2.81 5.90
C VAL A 250 -17.74 -1.36 5.44
N GLY A 251 -18.56 -0.54 6.10
CA GLY A 251 -18.52 0.91 5.90
C GLY A 251 -17.17 1.48 6.33
N VAL A 252 -16.67 2.49 5.62
CA VAL A 252 -15.37 3.11 5.94
C VAL A 252 -15.32 3.80 7.31
N ASP A 253 -16.49 4.15 7.83
CA ASP A 253 -16.68 4.72 9.17
C ASP A 253 -16.94 3.65 10.24
N GLY A 254 -16.90 2.37 9.87
CA GLY A 254 -17.14 1.23 10.75
C GLY A 254 -18.51 0.57 10.56
N GLY A 255 -18.87 -0.27 11.51
CA GLY A 255 -20.11 -1.04 11.52
C GLY A 255 -19.90 -2.53 11.24
N ALA A 256 -21.01 -3.27 11.12
CA ALA A 256 -20.96 -4.71 10.93
C ALA A 256 -20.41 -5.08 9.54
N TRP A 257 -19.52 -6.08 9.53
CA TRP A 257 -19.07 -6.73 8.31
C TRP A 257 -20.24 -7.46 7.62
N ARG A 258 -20.29 -7.35 6.29
CA ARG A 258 -21.27 -8.05 5.45
C ARG A 258 -20.54 -8.99 4.51
N GLU A 259 -21.05 -10.21 4.42
CA GLU A 259 -20.58 -11.20 3.45
C GLU A 259 -21.19 -10.89 2.07
N LEU A 260 -20.34 -10.80 1.06
CA LEU A 260 -20.75 -10.53 -0.32
C LEU A 260 -20.84 -11.82 -1.16
N GLY A 261 -20.33 -12.95 -0.64
CA GLY A 261 -20.26 -14.23 -1.32
C GLY A 261 -19.05 -14.37 -2.23
N ASP A 262 -19.02 -15.45 -3.01
CA ASP A 262 -17.90 -15.83 -3.88
C ASP A 262 -17.72 -14.84 -5.05
N MET A 263 -16.48 -14.35 -5.21
CA MET A 263 -16.07 -13.43 -6.28
C MET A 263 -15.69 -14.15 -7.59
N TRP A 264 -15.57 -15.47 -7.54
CA TRP A 264 -15.03 -16.33 -8.59
C TRP A 264 -15.91 -17.58 -8.73
N GLY A 265 -16.16 -18.04 -9.96
CA GLY A 265 -17.10 -19.14 -10.22
C GLY A 265 -16.60 -20.53 -9.80
N HIS A 266 -17.53 -21.49 -9.70
CA HIS A 266 -17.32 -22.87 -9.20
C HIS A 266 -16.31 -23.75 -9.98
N GLY A 267 -15.74 -23.28 -11.09
CA GLY A 267 -14.72 -24.00 -11.87
C GLY A 267 -13.28 -23.53 -11.66
N GLN A 268 -13.07 -22.47 -10.87
CA GLN A 268 -11.73 -21.91 -10.62
C GLN A 268 -11.14 -22.51 -9.33
N ARG A 269 -9.84 -22.83 -9.37
CA ARG A 269 -9.09 -23.56 -8.33
C ARG A 269 -9.32 -23.00 -6.91
N VAL A 270 -9.08 -23.85 -5.90
CA VAL A 270 -9.21 -23.50 -4.47
C VAL A 270 -8.32 -22.32 -4.08
N ARG A 271 -7.12 -22.19 -4.69
CA ARG A 271 -6.18 -21.10 -4.43
C ARG A 271 -6.37 -19.96 -5.43
N VAL A 272 -6.85 -18.82 -4.95
CA VAL A 272 -6.94 -17.59 -5.75
C VAL A 272 -5.53 -17.05 -6.02
N GLY A 273 -5.25 -16.70 -7.29
CA GLY A 273 -3.99 -16.07 -7.71
C GLY A 273 -3.85 -14.63 -7.19
N LYS A 274 -2.89 -13.86 -7.70
CA LYS A 274 -2.74 -12.45 -7.29
C LYS A 274 -3.96 -11.66 -7.77
N ILE A 275 -4.69 -11.07 -6.83
CA ILE A 275 -5.84 -10.22 -7.16
C ILE A 275 -5.30 -8.81 -7.47
N VAL A 276 -5.69 -8.30 -8.63
CA VAL A 276 -5.42 -6.93 -9.09
C VAL A 276 -6.73 -6.18 -9.13
N VAL A 277 -6.77 -5.02 -8.50
CA VAL A 277 -7.92 -4.13 -8.46
C VAL A 277 -7.57 -2.94 -9.34
N ILE A 278 -8.44 -2.66 -10.31
CA ILE A 278 -8.33 -1.51 -11.20
C ILE A 278 -9.50 -0.59 -10.89
N ASP A 279 -9.20 0.56 -10.30
CA ASP A 279 -10.15 1.66 -10.15
C ASP A 279 -10.37 2.27 -11.53
N ASP A 280 -11.61 2.34 -11.99
CA ASP A 280 -11.97 3.00 -13.24
C ASP A 280 -12.52 4.37 -12.86
N ASP A 281 -11.74 5.42 -13.08
CA ASP A 281 -12.18 6.80 -12.82
C ASP A 281 -13.32 7.23 -13.79
N ASP A 282 -13.49 6.51 -14.91
CA ASP A 282 -14.40 6.84 -16.02
C ASP A 282 -15.70 6.02 -16.06
N ASP A 283 -15.87 4.99 -15.23
CA ASP A 283 -17.04 4.11 -15.29
C ASP A 283 -18.06 4.46 -14.19
N ASP A 284 -19.34 4.54 -14.56
CA ASP A 284 -20.46 4.79 -13.65
C ASP A 284 -20.69 3.63 -12.66
N SER A 285 -19.93 2.53 -12.83
CA SER A 285 -19.93 1.40 -11.93
C SER A 285 -19.31 1.81 -10.59
N ALA A 286 -20.10 1.74 -9.53
CA ALA A 286 -19.67 2.18 -8.20
C ALA A 286 -18.52 1.33 -7.60
N CYS A 287 -18.06 0.28 -8.28
CA CYS A 287 -17.15 -0.73 -7.77
C CYS A 287 -15.97 -0.93 -8.75
N PRO A 288 -14.72 -1.01 -8.26
CA PRO A 288 -13.57 -1.22 -9.14
C PRO A 288 -13.62 -2.59 -9.81
N ARG A 289 -12.88 -2.74 -10.92
CA ARG A 289 -12.76 -3.99 -11.67
C ARG A 289 -11.73 -4.91 -11.03
N LEU A 290 -12.11 -6.15 -10.76
CA LEU A 290 -11.22 -7.16 -10.17
C LEU A 290 -10.72 -8.15 -11.22
N PHE A 291 -9.42 -8.40 -11.18
CA PHE A 291 -8.74 -9.41 -12.00
C PHE A 291 -7.94 -10.35 -11.10
N MET A 292 -7.88 -11.62 -11.47
CA MET A 292 -7.00 -12.60 -10.86
C MET A 292 -5.94 -12.99 -11.89
N LEU A 293 -4.67 -12.85 -11.50
CA LEU A 293 -3.53 -13.33 -12.27
C LEU A 293 -3.19 -14.74 -11.79
N ASP A 294 -3.33 -15.74 -12.68
CA ASP A 294 -3.01 -17.14 -12.40
C ASP A 294 -2.12 -17.71 -13.51
N GLY A 295 -0.82 -17.84 -13.24
CA GLY A 295 0.16 -18.24 -14.24
C GLY A 295 0.14 -17.30 -15.45
N ASN A 296 -0.31 -17.81 -16.60
CA ASN A 296 -0.43 -17.06 -17.85
C ASN A 296 -1.88 -16.59 -18.14
N GLU A 297 -2.81 -16.83 -17.22
CA GLU A 297 -4.22 -16.46 -17.37
C GLU A 297 -4.54 -15.18 -16.58
N ILE A 298 -5.37 -14.33 -17.20
CA ILE A 298 -5.96 -13.15 -16.55
C ILE A 298 -7.46 -13.37 -16.52
N LEU A 299 -7.99 -13.60 -15.31
CA LEU A 299 -9.39 -13.90 -15.09
C LEU A 299 -10.08 -12.66 -14.54
N ARG A 300 -11.04 -12.11 -15.28
CA ARG A 300 -11.88 -11.00 -14.82
C ARG A 300 -13.01 -11.53 -13.93
N SER A 301 -13.22 -10.93 -12.76
CA SER A 301 -14.37 -11.26 -11.93
C SER A 301 -15.64 -10.89 -12.69
N ARG A 302 -16.54 -11.86 -12.86
CA ARG A 302 -17.83 -11.67 -13.54
C ARG A 302 -18.92 -11.15 -12.59
N THR A 303 -18.58 -10.95 -11.31
CA THR A 303 -19.57 -10.59 -10.30
C THR A 303 -20.02 -9.15 -10.51
N VAL A 304 -21.11 -8.98 -11.27
CA VAL A 304 -22.01 -7.85 -11.09
C VAL A 304 -22.57 -8.03 -9.68
N ILE A 305 -22.01 -7.32 -8.71
CA ILE A 305 -22.56 -7.27 -7.37
C ILE A 305 -23.83 -6.44 -7.49
N LYS A 306 -24.89 -7.13 -7.92
CA LYS A 306 -26.25 -6.61 -7.94
C LYS A 306 -26.49 -6.12 -6.53
N GLY A 307 -26.75 -4.83 -6.39
CA GLY A 307 -27.11 -4.23 -5.12
C GLY A 307 -28.17 -5.11 -4.47
N LEU A 308 -27.91 -5.50 -3.23
CA LEU A 308 -28.94 -6.02 -2.33
C LEU A 308 -29.98 -4.89 -2.17
N VAL A 309 -30.97 -4.90 -3.06
CA VAL A 309 -32.28 -4.32 -2.82
C VAL A 309 -33.13 -5.46 -2.28
N LYS A 310 -33.16 -5.58 -0.95
CA LYS A 310 -34.37 -5.59 -0.13
C LYS A 310 -33.98 -5.66 1.34
#